data_AF-A0AA39TZ48-F1
#
_entry.id   AF-A0AA39TZ48-F1
#
_cell.length_a   1.000
_cell.length_b   1.000
_cell.length_c   1.000
_cell.angle_alpha   90.00
_cell.angle_beta   90.00
_cell.angle_gamma   90.00
#
_symmetry.space_group_name_H-M   'P 1'
#
loop_
_entity.id
_entity.type
_entity.pdbx_description
1 polymer ?
#
loop_
_entity_poly.entity_id
_entity_poly.type
_entity_poly.pdbx_seq_one_letter_code
_entity_poly.pdbx_strand_id
1 'polypeptide(L)'
;MASQEKLSALTGELDGTYYLQRSLLDRIQGNNLEKGYKLVPETALELGRLLRFRSGRNWHFSFIATPEFDSFELTVVILSNGCRLSNGETEPVSPGRFFIDIIRSSELPPHCWYHLMMQSKDVLGPLDPDDEDDANFFPLHLCSAILDSFAGSWEGQIQDFDSPSVTGFTAALPYFVDKIYDLVLPMFSEFVKDTPLADPSLPQSLRVFVAATRFLLHRLSLPDFNMSHSTICKSLIDATFRIRYQTFSSQEATALMTVLDDIFAVVLPLNLVSNCSDAIIAYSSLTTISLPVCSLRGLRSMVNFMTSQWDEIGYLWDRPKNFYRSDPACRALTDLLARHIPEAYTAFLENQCLQFLGNHTFREASVPMVSAYIA
;
A
#
# COMPACT_ATOMS: atom_id res chain seq x y z
N MET A 1 7.96 0.74 -25.24
CA MET A 1 7.84 1.69 -26.37
C MET A 1 6.95 1.18 -27.51
N ALA A 2 6.95 -0.11 -27.86
CA ALA A 2 6.11 -0.65 -28.95
C ALA A 2 4.58 -0.67 -28.70
N SER A 3 4.11 -0.50 -27.46
CA SER A 3 2.67 -0.50 -27.13
C SER A 3 1.99 0.85 -27.37
N GLN A 4 2.71 1.96 -27.26
CA GLN A 4 2.16 3.32 -27.36
C GLN A 4 1.95 3.78 -28.81
N GLU A 5 2.78 3.30 -29.74
CA GLU A 5 2.60 3.49 -31.19
C GLU A 5 1.42 2.66 -31.73
N LYS A 6 1.16 1.46 -31.20
CA LYS A 6 -0.04 0.66 -31.54
C LYS A 6 -1.34 1.29 -31.01
N LEU A 7 -1.32 1.87 -29.81
CA LEU A 7 -2.44 2.63 -29.24
C LEU A 7 -2.73 3.91 -30.04
N SER A 8 -1.69 4.59 -30.52
CA SER A 8 -1.83 5.81 -31.32
C SER A 8 -2.39 5.53 -32.73
N ALA A 9 -2.07 4.38 -33.34
CA ALA A 9 -2.62 3.97 -34.63
C ALA A 9 -4.13 3.64 -34.57
N LEU A 10 -4.62 3.14 -33.43
CA LEU A 10 -6.06 2.90 -33.18
C LEU A 10 -6.86 4.20 -32.93
N THR A 11 -6.17 5.33 -32.69
CA THR A 11 -6.82 6.60 -32.33
C THR A 11 -7.56 7.25 -33.51
N GLY A 12 -7.22 6.90 -34.76
CA GLY A 12 -7.95 7.35 -35.96
C GLY A 12 -9.32 6.67 -36.17
N GLU A 13 -9.50 5.44 -35.68
CA GLU A 13 -10.78 4.69 -35.69
C GLU A 13 -11.66 4.98 -34.46
N LEU A 14 -11.11 5.67 -33.46
CA LEU A 14 -11.74 5.93 -32.16
C LEU A 14 -12.82 7.01 -32.19
N ASP A 15 -12.77 7.98 -33.13
CA ASP A 15 -13.80 9.01 -33.25
C ASP A 15 -15.15 8.44 -33.73
N GLY A 16 -15.15 7.52 -34.70
CA GLY A 16 -16.38 6.85 -35.16
C GLY A 16 -16.99 5.97 -34.08
N THR A 17 -16.14 5.25 -33.34
CA THR A 17 -16.54 4.43 -32.18
C THR A 17 -17.16 5.30 -31.09
N TYR A 18 -16.59 6.48 -30.81
CA TYR A 18 -17.13 7.45 -29.87
C TYR A 18 -18.53 7.95 -30.26
N TYR A 19 -18.77 8.26 -31.53
CA TYR A 19 -20.11 8.71 -31.98
C TYR A 19 -21.16 7.61 -31.87
N LEU A 20 -20.82 6.37 -32.22
CA LEU A 20 -21.71 5.21 -32.09
C LEU A 20 -22.06 4.95 -30.63
N GLN A 21 -21.04 4.95 -29.79
CA GLN A 21 -21.14 4.85 -28.34
C GLN A 21 -22.04 5.91 -27.72
N ARG A 22 -21.82 7.18 -28.07
CA ARG A 22 -22.63 8.30 -27.60
C ARG A 22 -24.07 8.18 -28.08
N SER A 23 -24.30 7.87 -29.36
CA SER A 23 -25.64 7.69 -29.92
C SER A 23 -26.40 6.55 -29.25
N LEU A 24 -25.72 5.46 -28.90
CA LEU A 24 -26.34 4.32 -28.21
C LEU A 24 -26.71 4.69 -26.77
N LEU A 25 -25.82 5.40 -26.05
CA LEU A 25 -26.13 5.86 -24.70
C LEU A 25 -27.24 6.91 -24.67
N ASP A 26 -27.25 7.86 -25.59
CA ASP A 26 -28.34 8.85 -25.71
C ASP A 26 -29.69 8.14 -25.94
N ARG A 27 -29.69 7.07 -26.75
CA ARG A 27 -30.88 6.22 -26.97
C ARG A 27 -31.28 5.44 -25.71
N ILE A 28 -30.32 4.91 -24.95
CA ILE A 28 -30.59 4.19 -23.70
C ILE A 28 -31.18 5.15 -22.65
N GLN A 29 -30.62 6.35 -22.49
CA GLN A 29 -31.13 7.34 -21.53
C GLN A 29 -32.50 7.89 -21.94
N GLY A 30 -32.69 8.25 -23.21
CA GLY A 30 -33.97 8.74 -23.73
C GLY A 30 -35.10 7.72 -23.54
N ASN A 31 -34.82 6.44 -23.76
CA ASN A 31 -35.78 5.36 -23.54
C ASN A 31 -36.03 5.06 -22.05
N ASN A 32 -35.02 5.18 -21.18
CA ASN A 32 -35.15 4.90 -19.75
C ASN A 32 -35.97 5.95 -18.99
N LEU A 33 -35.95 7.21 -19.44
CA LEU A 33 -36.79 8.28 -18.89
C LEU A 33 -38.29 8.07 -19.19
N GLU A 34 -38.63 7.40 -20.30
CA GLU A 34 -40.03 7.19 -20.73
C GLU A 34 -40.62 5.82 -20.34
N LYS A 35 -39.80 4.77 -20.13
CA LYS A 35 -40.28 3.38 -19.98
C LYS A 35 -39.89 2.66 -18.68
N GLY A 36 -39.38 3.39 -17.70
CA GLY A 36 -38.87 2.83 -16.45
C GLY A 36 -37.41 2.38 -16.59
N TYR A 37 -36.66 2.44 -15.48
CA TYR A 37 -35.21 2.23 -15.39
C TYR A 37 -34.81 0.76 -15.63
N LYS A 38 -34.96 0.25 -16.85
CA LYS A 38 -34.74 -1.16 -17.19
C LYS A 38 -33.93 -1.32 -18.47
N LEU A 39 -32.77 -1.96 -18.36
CA LEU A 39 -31.92 -2.27 -19.51
C LEU A 39 -32.22 -3.69 -20.03
N VAL A 40 -32.83 -3.78 -21.21
CA VAL A 40 -33.18 -5.05 -21.87
C VAL A 40 -31.92 -5.83 -22.26
N PRO A 41 -31.88 -7.18 -22.15
CA PRO A 41 -30.67 -7.98 -22.40
C PRO A 41 -29.95 -7.74 -23.73
N GLU A 42 -30.70 -7.53 -24.82
CA GLU A 42 -30.12 -7.28 -26.15
C GLU A 42 -29.33 -5.96 -26.18
N THR A 43 -29.91 -4.89 -25.63
CA THR A 43 -29.27 -3.58 -25.51
C THR A 43 -28.10 -3.61 -24.52
N ALA A 44 -28.21 -4.40 -23.46
CA ALA A 44 -27.15 -4.60 -22.48
C ALA A 44 -25.91 -5.29 -23.09
N LEU A 45 -26.12 -6.28 -23.96
CA LEU A 45 -25.06 -6.97 -24.68
C LEU A 45 -24.39 -6.07 -25.74
N GLU A 46 -25.18 -5.28 -26.47
CA GLU A 46 -24.67 -4.28 -27.42
C GLU A 46 -23.84 -3.20 -26.70
N LEU A 47 -24.35 -2.70 -25.57
CA LEU A 47 -23.66 -1.75 -24.71
C LEU A 47 -22.34 -2.34 -24.20
N GLY A 48 -22.35 -3.57 -23.67
CA GLY A 48 -21.15 -4.23 -23.17
C GLY A 48 -20.07 -4.41 -24.26
N ARG A 49 -20.48 -4.73 -25.49
CA ARG A 49 -19.54 -4.82 -26.64
C ARG A 49 -18.95 -3.46 -26.99
N LEU A 50 -19.77 -2.42 -27.01
CA LEU A 50 -19.31 -1.06 -27.36
C LEU A 50 -18.40 -0.48 -26.28
N LEU A 51 -18.74 -0.63 -25.01
CA LEU A 51 -17.96 -0.09 -23.88
C LEU A 51 -16.61 -0.79 -23.65
N ARG A 52 -16.40 -1.96 -24.25
CA ARG A 52 -15.06 -2.60 -24.32
C ARG A 52 -14.08 -1.79 -25.19
N PHE A 53 -14.58 -1.02 -26.17
CA PHE A 53 -13.74 -0.18 -27.04
C PHE A 53 -13.60 1.21 -26.46
N ARG A 54 -12.71 1.40 -25.50
CA ARG A 54 -12.64 2.64 -24.72
C ARG A 54 -12.35 3.89 -25.58
N SER A 55 -13.27 4.85 -25.58
CA SER A 55 -12.96 6.20 -26.07
C SER A 55 -12.22 6.98 -24.98
N GLY A 56 -11.03 7.51 -25.25
CA GLY A 56 -10.23 8.30 -24.30
C GLY A 56 -10.84 9.65 -23.87
N ARG A 57 -12.13 9.88 -24.09
CA ARG A 57 -12.86 11.11 -23.71
C ARG A 57 -13.72 10.83 -22.48
N ASN A 58 -13.77 11.78 -21.54
CA ASN A 58 -14.64 11.71 -20.37
C ASN A 58 -16.10 11.79 -20.79
N TRP A 59 -16.90 10.85 -20.30
CA TRP A 59 -18.31 10.76 -20.59
C TRP A 59 -19.06 11.57 -19.51
N HIS A 60 -19.80 12.59 -19.93
CA HIS A 60 -20.62 13.40 -19.02
C HIS A 60 -22.04 12.82 -18.87
N PHE A 61 -22.15 11.54 -18.52
CA PHE A 61 -23.44 10.90 -18.24
C PHE A 61 -23.66 10.77 -16.73
N SER A 62 -24.88 11.06 -16.28
CA SER A 62 -25.24 10.99 -14.86
C SER A 62 -25.47 9.56 -14.37
N PHE A 63 -26.07 8.67 -15.18
CA PHE A 63 -26.30 7.25 -14.84
C PHE A 63 -26.74 6.41 -16.06
N ILE A 64 -26.61 5.08 -15.93
CA ILE A 64 -27.17 4.02 -16.80
C ILE A 64 -28.10 3.16 -15.95
N ALA A 65 -29.20 2.68 -16.54
CA ALA A 65 -30.11 1.77 -15.84
C ALA A 65 -29.39 0.48 -15.44
N THR A 66 -29.58 0.03 -14.20
CA THR A 66 -29.03 -1.25 -13.73
C THR A 66 -29.56 -2.38 -14.62
N PRO A 67 -28.70 -3.29 -15.13
CA PRO A 67 -29.15 -4.45 -15.88
C PRO A 67 -30.12 -5.30 -15.04
N GLU A 68 -31.22 -5.77 -15.64
CA GLU A 68 -32.21 -6.61 -14.93
C GLU A 68 -31.70 -8.03 -14.63
N PHE A 69 -30.51 -8.37 -15.12
CA PHE A 69 -29.84 -9.64 -14.94
C PHE A 69 -28.49 -9.39 -14.27
N ASP A 70 -28.11 -10.23 -13.32
CA ASP A 70 -26.85 -10.14 -12.59
C ASP A 70 -25.65 -10.40 -13.51
N SER A 71 -25.23 -9.38 -14.25
CA SER A 71 -24.04 -9.41 -15.09
C SER A 71 -22.93 -8.60 -14.45
N PHE A 72 -22.15 -9.28 -13.62
CA PHE A 72 -20.95 -8.73 -13.00
C PHE A 72 -20.01 -8.09 -14.05
N GLU A 73 -19.76 -8.78 -15.17
CA GLU A 73 -18.92 -8.28 -16.26
C GLU A 73 -19.44 -6.97 -16.86
N LEU A 74 -20.75 -6.88 -17.12
CA LEU A 74 -21.35 -5.67 -17.70
C LEU A 74 -21.28 -4.51 -16.71
N THR A 75 -21.56 -4.76 -15.43
CA THR A 75 -21.42 -3.77 -14.35
C THR A 75 -20.00 -3.22 -14.29
N VAL A 76 -18.99 -4.10 -14.31
CA VAL A 76 -17.58 -3.71 -14.32
C VAL A 76 -17.26 -2.84 -15.53
N VAL A 77 -17.71 -3.24 -16.73
CA VAL A 77 -17.47 -2.50 -17.97
C VAL A 77 -18.13 -1.11 -17.93
N ILE A 78 -19.36 -1.00 -17.43
CA ILE A 78 -20.09 0.27 -17.31
C ILE A 78 -19.36 1.20 -16.34
N LEU A 79 -19.04 0.73 -15.14
CA LEU A 79 -18.44 1.54 -14.08
C LEU A 79 -16.98 1.91 -14.40
N SER A 80 -16.24 1.04 -15.11
CA SER A 80 -14.87 1.31 -15.60
C SER A 80 -14.82 2.45 -16.64
N ASN A 81 -15.95 2.75 -17.28
CA ASN A 81 -16.11 3.88 -18.19
C ASN A 81 -16.62 5.16 -17.49
N GLY A 82 -16.74 5.16 -16.16
CA GLY A 82 -17.10 6.34 -15.36
C GLY A 82 -18.59 6.60 -15.25
N CYS A 83 -19.42 5.71 -15.77
CA CYS A 83 -20.87 5.78 -15.61
C CYS A 83 -21.28 5.36 -14.19
N ARG A 84 -22.42 5.87 -13.70
CA ARG A 84 -23.08 5.35 -12.49
C ARG A 84 -24.20 4.40 -12.87
N LEU A 85 -24.55 3.45 -12.01
CA LEU A 85 -25.71 2.59 -12.22
C LEU A 85 -26.88 3.04 -11.35
N SER A 86 -28.09 3.07 -11.89
CA SER A 86 -29.30 3.41 -11.13
C SER A 86 -30.44 2.47 -11.51
N ASN A 87 -31.13 1.95 -10.50
CA ASN A 87 -32.38 1.22 -10.67
C ASN A 87 -33.61 2.13 -10.48
N GLY A 88 -33.41 3.42 -10.18
CA GLY A 88 -34.48 4.39 -9.90
C GLY A 88 -35.15 4.24 -8.52
N GLU A 89 -34.79 3.21 -7.75
CA GLU A 89 -35.36 2.93 -6.42
C GLU A 89 -34.38 3.23 -5.28
N THR A 90 -33.09 3.01 -5.52
CA THR A 90 -32.00 3.24 -4.55
C THR A 90 -31.04 4.31 -5.03
N GLU A 91 -30.14 4.73 -4.14
CA GLU A 91 -29.04 5.60 -4.54
C GLU A 91 -28.24 4.98 -5.70
N PRO A 92 -27.81 5.79 -6.69
CA PRO A 92 -27.00 5.29 -7.79
C PRO A 92 -25.69 4.69 -7.28
N VAL A 93 -25.36 3.50 -7.76
CA VAL A 93 -24.08 2.85 -7.50
C VAL A 93 -23.00 3.60 -8.27
N SER A 94 -22.08 4.23 -7.54
CA SER A 94 -20.92 4.89 -8.10
C SER A 94 -19.78 3.89 -8.35
N PRO A 95 -18.82 4.22 -9.25
CA PRO A 95 -17.61 3.42 -9.43
C PRO A 95 -16.83 3.23 -8.12
N GLY A 96 -16.73 4.26 -7.28
CA GLY A 96 -16.08 4.19 -5.98
C GLY A 96 -16.72 3.18 -5.04
N ARG A 97 -18.04 3.26 -4.85
CA ARG A 97 -18.76 2.32 -3.98
C ARG A 97 -18.64 0.88 -4.44
N PHE A 98 -18.85 0.64 -5.73
CA PHE A 98 -18.67 -0.70 -6.30
C PHE A 98 -17.25 -1.22 -6.14
N PHE A 99 -16.23 -0.37 -6.38
CA PHE A 99 -14.84 -0.76 -6.22
C PHE A 99 -14.55 -1.23 -4.79
N ILE A 100 -15.03 -0.50 -3.77
CA ILE A 100 -14.92 -0.90 -2.36
C ILE A 100 -15.56 -2.26 -2.11
N ASP A 101 -16.76 -2.49 -2.64
CA ASP A 101 -17.51 -3.74 -2.42
C ASP A 101 -16.78 -4.97 -2.99
N ILE A 102 -16.05 -4.80 -4.10
CA ILE A 102 -15.42 -5.92 -4.82
C ILE A 102 -13.93 -6.10 -4.55
N ILE A 103 -13.28 -5.13 -3.89
CA ILE A 103 -11.80 -4.97 -3.80
C ILE A 103 -11.04 -6.22 -3.34
N ARG A 104 -11.69 -7.12 -2.59
CA ARG A 104 -11.06 -8.31 -1.99
C ARG A 104 -11.40 -9.64 -2.69
N SER A 105 -12.56 -9.74 -3.33
CA SER A 105 -13.18 -11.05 -3.63
C SER A 105 -13.40 -11.30 -5.12
N SER A 106 -13.36 -10.25 -5.94
CA SER A 106 -13.62 -10.39 -7.37
C SER A 106 -12.39 -10.78 -8.17
N GLU A 107 -12.63 -11.56 -9.22
CA GLU A 107 -11.63 -11.92 -10.21
C GLU A 107 -11.81 -11.02 -11.43
N LEU A 108 -10.82 -10.16 -11.69
CA LEU A 108 -10.85 -9.23 -12.82
C LEU A 108 -9.48 -9.12 -13.49
N PRO A 109 -9.43 -8.87 -14.81
CA PRO A 109 -8.20 -8.48 -15.47
C PRO A 109 -7.59 -7.22 -14.85
N PRO A 110 -6.25 -7.07 -14.81
CA PRO A 110 -5.59 -5.90 -14.25
C PRO A 110 -6.05 -4.57 -14.87
N HIS A 111 -6.32 -4.53 -16.18
CA HIS A 111 -6.83 -3.33 -16.84
C HIS A 111 -8.21 -2.89 -16.34
N CYS A 112 -9.10 -3.83 -16.00
CA CYS A 112 -10.39 -3.54 -15.40
C CYS A 112 -10.22 -2.93 -14.01
N TRP A 113 -9.35 -3.52 -13.18
CA TRP A 113 -9.02 -2.98 -11.86
C TRP A 113 -8.46 -1.56 -11.93
N TYR A 114 -7.52 -1.32 -12.85
CA TYR A 114 -6.98 0.01 -13.10
C TYR A 114 -8.08 1.00 -13.50
N HIS A 115 -8.93 0.65 -14.46
CA HIS A 115 -9.98 1.56 -14.90
C HIS A 115 -11.02 1.85 -13.84
N LEU A 116 -11.43 0.86 -13.05
CA LEU A 116 -12.29 1.09 -11.89
C LEU A 116 -11.64 2.09 -10.94
N MET A 117 -10.39 1.86 -10.52
CA MET A 117 -9.65 2.77 -9.63
C MET A 117 -9.60 4.21 -10.19
N MET A 118 -9.35 4.37 -11.49
CA MET A 118 -9.31 5.70 -12.14
C MET A 118 -10.66 6.43 -12.13
N GLN A 119 -11.77 5.68 -12.08
CA GLN A 119 -13.14 6.23 -12.03
C GLN A 119 -13.67 6.37 -10.60
N SER A 120 -13.05 5.73 -9.62
CA SER A 120 -13.40 5.77 -8.19
C SER A 120 -12.99 7.07 -7.48
N LYS A 121 -12.95 8.21 -8.18
CA LYS A 121 -12.53 9.51 -7.61
C LYS A 121 -13.44 9.98 -6.47
N ASP A 122 -14.68 9.51 -6.45
CA ASP A 122 -15.67 9.82 -5.42
C ASP A 122 -15.32 9.25 -4.04
N VAL A 123 -14.42 8.26 -3.96
CA VAL A 123 -13.96 7.65 -2.68
C VAL A 123 -12.47 7.90 -2.40
N LEU A 124 -11.78 8.64 -3.28
CA LEU A 124 -10.35 8.99 -3.17
C LEU A 124 -10.14 10.44 -2.73
N GLY A 125 -11.14 11.03 -2.06
CA GLY A 125 -11.02 12.35 -1.45
C GLY A 125 -9.97 12.37 -0.33
N PRO A 126 -9.41 13.54 0.01
CA PRO A 126 -8.54 13.67 1.17
C PRO A 126 -9.19 13.10 2.42
N LEU A 127 -8.47 12.26 3.14
CA LEU A 127 -8.88 11.73 4.44
C LEU A 127 -8.60 12.76 5.52
N ASP A 128 -9.53 12.92 6.46
CA ASP A 128 -9.39 13.78 7.63
C ASP A 128 -8.90 12.93 8.82
N PRO A 129 -7.71 13.19 9.39
CA PRO A 129 -7.20 12.45 10.54
C PRO A 129 -8.08 12.55 11.79
N ASP A 130 -8.93 13.59 11.89
CA ASP A 130 -9.79 13.86 13.03
C ASP A 130 -11.23 13.31 12.89
N ASP A 131 -11.66 12.96 11.67
CA ASP A 131 -13.01 12.45 11.33
C ASP A 131 -12.92 11.11 10.59
N GLU A 132 -12.10 10.21 11.12
CA GLU A 132 -11.90 8.90 10.51
C GLU A 132 -13.02 7.92 10.89
N ASP A 133 -13.84 7.53 9.90
CA ASP A 133 -14.80 6.43 10.05
C ASP A 133 -14.04 5.09 10.23
N ASP A 134 -14.16 4.50 11.42
CA ASP A 134 -13.60 3.19 11.78
C ASP A 134 -14.27 2.01 11.06
N ALA A 135 -15.48 2.19 10.54
CA ALA A 135 -16.16 1.15 9.74
C ALA A 135 -15.63 1.10 8.30
N ASN A 136 -14.97 2.17 7.83
CA ASN A 136 -14.47 2.25 6.47
C ASN A 136 -13.10 1.59 6.32
N PHE A 137 -13.10 0.32 5.90
CA PHE A 137 -11.87 -0.44 5.66
C PHE A 137 -11.18 -0.15 4.33
N PHE A 138 -11.77 0.67 3.46
CA PHE A 138 -11.21 0.90 2.13
C PHE A 138 -9.79 1.50 2.15
N PRO A 139 -9.51 2.59 2.90
CA PRO A 139 -8.15 3.14 2.97
C PRO A 139 -7.12 2.15 3.51
N LEU A 140 -7.52 1.27 4.43
CA LEU A 140 -6.66 0.22 5.00
C LEU A 140 -6.30 -0.83 3.94
N HIS A 141 -7.28 -1.28 3.16
CA HIS A 141 -7.05 -2.22 2.07
C HIS A 141 -6.18 -1.63 0.97
N LEU A 142 -6.38 -0.36 0.62
CA LEU A 142 -5.54 0.36 -0.33
C LEU A 142 -4.10 0.47 0.16
N CYS A 143 -3.89 0.88 1.42
CA CYS A 143 -2.55 0.97 2.02
C CYS A 143 -1.84 -0.39 2.06
N SER A 144 -2.54 -1.45 2.48
CA SER A 144 -1.99 -2.81 2.49
C SER A 144 -1.54 -3.23 1.09
N ALA A 145 -2.38 -3.02 0.06
CA ALA A 145 -2.03 -3.32 -1.32
C ALA A 145 -0.81 -2.52 -1.82
N ILE A 146 -0.72 -1.24 -1.48
CA ILE A 146 0.41 -0.36 -1.84
C ILE A 146 1.71 -0.85 -1.21
N LEU A 147 1.70 -1.13 0.09
CA LEU A 147 2.85 -1.65 0.81
C LEU A 147 3.29 -3.01 0.24
N ASP A 148 2.31 -3.85 -0.12
CA ASP A 148 2.56 -5.12 -0.80
C ASP A 148 3.10 -4.95 -2.23
N SER A 149 2.81 -3.84 -2.88
CA SER A 149 3.31 -3.58 -4.24
C SER A 149 4.65 -2.86 -4.25
N PHE A 150 5.12 -2.34 -3.10
CA PHE A 150 6.35 -1.55 -3.02
C PHE A 150 7.62 -2.32 -3.42
N ALA A 151 7.63 -3.66 -3.28
CA ALA A 151 8.71 -4.52 -3.78
C ALA A 151 8.40 -5.23 -5.11
N GLY A 152 7.28 -4.90 -5.76
CA GLY A 152 6.80 -5.57 -6.96
C GLY A 152 7.71 -5.48 -8.20
N SER A 153 8.89 -4.84 -8.12
CA SER A 153 9.87 -4.87 -9.22
C SER A 153 10.88 -6.02 -9.14
N TRP A 154 10.81 -6.90 -8.13
CA TRP A 154 11.77 -8.00 -7.95
C TRP A 154 11.79 -9.03 -9.08
N GLU A 155 10.72 -9.13 -9.85
CA GLU A 155 10.72 -9.90 -11.07
C GLU A 155 10.56 -8.88 -12.19
N GLY A 156 11.59 -8.69 -13.00
CA GLY A 156 11.60 -7.85 -14.22
C GLY A 156 10.62 -8.33 -15.31
N GLN A 157 9.50 -8.90 -14.89
CA GLN A 157 8.36 -9.23 -15.69
C GLN A 157 7.63 -7.90 -15.92
N ILE A 158 7.85 -7.34 -17.11
CA ILE A 158 6.91 -6.39 -17.72
C ILE A 158 5.61 -7.18 -17.87
N GLN A 159 4.82 -7.26 -16.81
CA GLN A 159 3.57 -8.00 -16.85
C GLN A 159 2.59 -7.16 -17.68
N ASP A 160 2.11 -7.75 -18.76
CA ASP A 160 1.23 -7.07 -19.68
C ASP A 160 -0.09 -6.71 -18.98
N PHE A 161 -0.66 -5.56 -19.32
CA PHE A 161 -1.98 -5.12 -18.85
C PHE A 161 -3.09 -6.09 -19.25
N ASP A 162 -2.79 -6.92 -20.26
CA ASP A 162 -3.63 -7.99 -20.82
C ASP A 162 -3.38 -9.37 -20.17
N SER A 163 -2.69 -9.42 -19.02
CA SER A 163 -2.54 -10.63 -18.22
C SER A 163 -3.89 -11.24 -17.77
N PRO A 164 -3.91 -12.55 -17.45
CA PRO A 164 -5.13 -13.22 -16.99
C PRO A 164 -5.73 -12.55 -15.76
N SER A 165 -7.02 -12.79 -15.55
CA SER A 165 -7.74 -12.27 -14.39
C SER A 165 -7.05 -12.66 -13.08
N VAL A 166 -7.03 -11.71 -12.14
CA VAL A 166 -6.45 -11.89 -10.82
C VAL A 166 -7.51 -11.64 -9.76
N THR A 167 -7.43 -12.42 -8.67
CA THR A 167 -8.36 -12.30 -7.55
C THR A 167 -7.94 -11.16 -6.62
N GLY A 168 -8.82 -10.16 -6.50
CA GLY A 168 -8.64 -9.00 -5.63
C GLY A 168 -7.67 -7.95 -6.17
N PHE A 169 -7.82 -6.74 -5.65
CA PHE A 169 -7.05 -5.58 -6.08
C PHE A 169 -5.56 -5.68 -5.72
N THR A 170 -5.22 -6.25 -4.55
CA THR A 170 -3.81 -6.42 -4.12
C THR A 170 -2.99 -7.21 -5.14
N ALA A 171 -3.56 -8.25 -5.75
CA ALA A 171 -2.89 -9.04 -6.78
C ALA A 171 -2.78 -8.31 -8.13
N ALA A 172 -3.69 -7.35 -8.40
CA ALA A 172 -3.72 -6.57 -9.63
C ALA A 172 -2.83 -5.34 -9.59
N LEU A 173 -2.60 -4.77 -8.40
CA LEU A 173 -1.90 -3.51 -8.26
C LEU A 173 -0.48 -3.48 -8.85
N PRO A 174 0.36 -4.55 -8.73
CA PRO A 174 1.70 -4.56 -9.32
C PRO A 174 1.76 -4.24 -10.83
N TYR A 175 0.66 -4.47 -11.56
CA TYR A 175 0.58 -4.23 -13.01
C TYR A 175 0.46 -2.74 -13.38
N PHE A 176 0.03 -1.89 -12.44
CA PHE A 176 -0.30 -0.48 -12.73
C PHE A 176 -0.05 0.48 -11.57
N VAL A 177 0.71 0.06 -10.56
CA VAL A 177 0.94 0.82 -9.33
C VAL A 177 1.49 2.23 -9.60
N ASP A 178 2.36 2.37 -10.59
CA ASP A 178 2.96 3.63 -11.04
C ASP A 178 1.93 4.62 -11.58
N LYS A 179 0.82 4.12 -12.15
CA LYS A 179 -0.21 4.95 -12.80
C LYS A 179 -1.25 5.50 -11.83
N ILE A 180 -1.30 5.03 -10.60
CA ILE A 180 -2.33 5.45 -9.62
C ILE A 180 -1.79 6.42 -8.57
N TYR A 181 -0.49 6.67 -8.54
CA TYR A 181 0.12 7.47 -7.48
C TYR A 181 -0.42 8.91 -7.41
N ASP A 182 -0.72 9.55 -8.55
CA ASP A 182 -1.32 10.89 -8.59
C ASP A 182 -2.74 10.93 -8.01
N LEU A 183 -3.44 9.79 -7.99
CA LEU A 183 -4.75 9.67 -7.36
C LEU A 183 -4.64 9.39 -5.86
N VAL A 184 -3.65 8.60 -5.46
CA VAL A 184 -3.48 8.13 -4.09
C VAL A 184 -2.83 9.19 -3.19
N LEU A 185 -1.84 9.94 -3.68
CA LEU A 185 -1.15 10.93 -2.85
C LEU A 185 -2.09 12.01 -2.27
N PRO A 186 -3.01 12.61 -3.04
CA PRO A 186 -3.95 13.58 -2.49
C PRO A 186 -4.82 13.03 -1.35
N MET A 187 -5.22 11.74 -1.44
CA MET A 187 -6.04 11.06 -0.44
C MET A 187 -5.35 11.05 0.93
N PHE A 188 -4.03 10.85 0.97
CA PHE A 188 -3.25 10.76 2.21
C PHE A 188 -2.46 12.03 2.54
N SER A 189 -2.78 13.15 1.89
CA SER A 189 -1.97 14.38 1.98
C SER A 189 -1.85 14.92 3.41
N GLU A 190 -2.92 14.85 4.21
CA GLU A 190 -2.94 15.30 5.62
C GLU A 190 -1.89 14.58 6.49
N PHE A 191 -1.60 13.31 6.22
CA PHE A 191 -0.68 12.49 7.02
C PHE A 191 0.81 12.77 6.74
N VAL A 192 1.12 13.58 5.73
CA VAL A 192 2.49 13.90 5.30
C VAL A 192 2.78 15.39 5.22
N LYS A 193 1.83 16.27 5.56
CA LYS A 193 1.96 17.73 5.42
C LYS A 193 3.21 18.33 6.06
N ASP A 194 3.54 17.89 7.28
CA ASP A 194 4.62 18.50 8.06
C ASP A 194 5.96 17.78 7.93
N THR A 195 6.05 16.83 7.00
CA THR A 195 7.22 15.95 6.93
C THR A 195 8.15 16.37 5.78
N PRO A 196 9.49 16.40 5.98
CA PRO A 196 10.47 16.57 4.90
C PRO A 196 10.30 15.54 3.76
N LEU A 197 9.55 14.47 4.02
CA LEU A 197 9.17 13.41 3.10
C LEU A 197 8.13 13.84 2.04
N ALA A 198 7.53 15.03 2.18
CA ALA A 198 6.74 15.68 1.13
C ALA A 198 7.61 16.31 0.03
N ASP A 199 8.95 16.23 0.14
CA ASP A 199 9.88 16.75 -0.84
C ASP A 199 9.62 16.13 -2.23
N PRO A 200 9.35 16.97 -3.26
CA PRO A 200 9.16 16.51 -4.64
C PRO A 200 10.38 15.82 -5.25
N SER A 201 11.56 15.88 -4.62
CA SER A 201 12.77 15.21 -5.08
C SER A 201 12.78 13.69 -4.83
N LEU A 202 11.92 13.17 -3.93
CA LEU A 202 11.78 11.73 -3.71
C LEU A 202 10.94 11.07 -4.82
N PRO A 203 11.25 9.81 -5.20
CA PRO A 203 10.42 9.08 -6.14
C PRO A 203 8.98 8.98 -5.66
N GLN A 204 8.04 9.08 -6.60
CA GLN A 204 6.63 9.07 -6.29
C GLN A 204 6.18 7.79 -5.57
N SER A 205 6.77 6.64 -5.92
CA SER A 205 6.56 5.36 -5.24
C SER A 205 6.90 5.43 -3.76
N LEU A 206 8.02 6.06 -3.40
CA LEU A 206 8.45 6.22 -2.02
C LEU A 206 7.54 7.19 -1.26
N ARG A 207 7.10 8.29 -1.88
CA ARG A 207 6.15 9.22 -1.25
C ARG A 207 4.83 8.52 -0.92
N VAL A 208 4.31 7.72 -1.85
CA VAL A 208 3.08 6.94 -1.65
C VAL A 208 3.26 5.89 -0.55
N PHE A 209 4.40 5.21 -0.53
CA PHE A 209 4.77 4.29 0.54
C PHE A 209 4.76 4.97 1.90
N VAL A 210 5.46 6.11 2.03
CA VAL A 210 5.52 6.88 3.28
C VAL A 210 4.14 7.34 3.71
N ALA A 211 3.33 7.88 2.80
CA ALA A 211 1.98 8.34 3.10
C ALA A 211 1.07 7.20 3.59
N ALA A 212 1.12 6.05 2.93
CA ALA A 212 0.39 4.86 3.35
C ALA A 212 0.85 4.37 4.74
N THR A 213 2.16 4.33 5.00
CA THR A 213 2.70 3.96 6.31
C THR A 213 2.26 4.94 7.40
N ARG A 214 2.31 6.25 7.15
CA ARG A 214 1.90 7.29 8.11
C ARG A 214 0.42 7.16 8.48
N PHE A 215 -0.44 6.96 7.48
CA PHE A 215 -1.86 6.68 7.72
C PHE A 215 -2.05 5.44 8.59
N LEU A 216 -1.36 4.34 8.29
CA LEU A 216 -1.46 3.11 9.09
C LEU A 216 -0.98 3.30 10.53
N LEU A 217 0.10 4.06 10.73
CA LEU A 217 0.62 4.39 12.07
C LEU A 217 -0.35 5.30 12.84
N HIS A 218 -0.99 6.26 12.17
CA HIS A 218 -2.05 7.08 12.75
C HIS A 218 -3.21 6.20 13.23
N ARG A 219 -3.71 5.30 12.37
CA ARG A 219 -4.76 4.34 12.73
C ARG A 219 -4.40 3.44 13.91
N LEU A 220 -3.15 3.01 14.04
CA LEU A 220 -2.69 2.25 15.21
C LEU A 220 -2.66 3.07 16.50
N SER A 221 -2.61 4.40 16.42
CA SER A 221 -2.59 5.28 17.59
C SER A 221 -3.97 5.59 18.16
N LEU A 222 -5.03 5.26 17.42
CA LEU A 222 -6.42 5.49 17.83
C LEU A 222 -6.85 4.45 18.89
N PRO A 223 -7.52 4.87 19.98
CA PRO A 223 -7.81 4.01 21.13
C PRO A 223 -8.83 2.89 20.85
N ASP A 224 -9.67 3.01 19.82
CA ASP A 224 -10.84 2.12 19.61
C ASP A 224 -10.63 1.03 18.53
N PHE A 225 -9.47 0.99 17.85
CA PHE A 225 -9.29 0.20 16.63
C PHE A 225 -8.81 -1.26 16.85
N ASN A 226 -9.46 -2.01 17.75
CA ASN A 226 -8.91 -3.27 18.26
C ASN A 226 -8.92 -4.48 17.28
N MET A 227 -9.83 -4.55 16.29
CA MET A 227 -9.94 -5.73 15.40
C MET A 227 -8.90 -5.79 14.27
N SER A 228 -8.20 -4.70 14.00
CA SER A 228 -7.42 -4.44 12.79
C SER A 228 -5.95 -4.15 13.10
N HIS A 229 -5.60 -3.91 14.36
CA HIS A 229 -4.22 -3.73 14.82
C HIS A 229 -3.29 -4.85 14.34
N SER A 230 -3.73 -6.12 14.39
CA SER A 230 -2.94 -7.26 13.91
C SER A 230 -2.68 -7.20 12.40
N THR A 231 -3.70 -6.80 11.61
CA THR A 231 -3.61 -6.71 10.16
C THR A 231 -2.73 -5.53 9.73
N ILE A 232 -2.86 -4.39 10.40
CA ILE A 232 -2.02 -3.21 10.16
C ILE A 232 -0.57 -3.53 10.53
N CYS A 233 -0.32 -4.08 11.72
CA CYS A 233 1.03 -4.45 12.16
C CYS A 233 1.67 -5.44 11.19
N LYS A 234 0.92 -6.45 10.72
CA LYS A 234 1.40 -7.39 9.72
C LYS A 234 1.78 -6.68 8.42
N SER A 235 0.91 -5.81 7.91
CA SER A 235 1.18 -5.06 6.67
C SER A 235 2.43 -4.19 6.78
N LEU A 236 2.62 -3.51 7.92
CA LEU A 236 3.82 -2.70 8.18
C LEU A 236 5.09 -3.57 8.26
N ILE A 237 5.03 -4.72 8.91
CA ILE A 237 6.18 -5.64 9.01
C ILE A 237 6.52 -6.24 7.66
N ASP A 238 5.54 -6.71 6.90
CA ASP A 238 5.73 -7.25 5.56
C ASP A 238 6.34 -6.17 4.63
N ALA A 239 5.97 -4.90 4.81
CA ALA A 239 6.60 -3.77 4.13
C ALA A 239 8.09 -3.60 4.50
N THR A 240 8.45 -3.77 5.78
CA THR A 240 9.86 -3.70 6.19
C THR A 240 10.70 -4.86 5.63
N PHE A 241 10.13 -6.06 5.54
CA PHE A 241 10.77 -7.19 4.89
C PHE A 241 11.09 -6.88 3.41
N ARG A 242 10.18 -6.18 2.73
CA ARG A 242 10.36 -5.75 1.33
C ARG A 242 11.45 -4.71 1.15
N ILE A 243 11.58 -3.75 2.07
CA ILE A 243 12.67 -2.74 2.06
C ILE A 243 14.05 -3.43 2.07
N ARG A 244 14.19 -4.52 2.84
CA ARG A 244 15.46 -5.23 3.03
C ARG A 244 16.16 -5.65 1.74
N TYR A 245 15.43 -5.99 0.68
CA TYR A 245 16.04 -6.45 -0.58
C TYR A 245 15.94 -5.45 -1.72
N GLN A 246 15.76 -4.17 -1.41
CA GLN A 246 15.81 -3.09 -2.39
C GLN A 246 17.11 -2.30 -2.27
N THR A 247 17.53 -1.71 -3.39
CA THR A 247 18.67 -0.79 -3.43
C THR A 247 18.15 0.64 -3.39
N PHE A 248 18.69 1.45 -2.51
CA PHE A 248 18.30 2.84 -2.31
C PHE A 248 19.50 3.77 -2.46
N SER A 249 19.24 4.98 -2.96
CA SER A 249 20.14 6.13 -2.84
C SER A 249 20.24 6.59 -1.37
N SER A 250 21.24 7.41 -1.05
CA SER A 250 21.42 7.96 0.30
C SER A 250 20.21 8.75 0.79
N GLN A 251 19.53 9.47 -0.12
CA GLN A 251 18.36 10.28 0.21
C GLN A 251 17.14 9.40 0.51
N GLU A 252 16.88 8.39 -0.33
CA GLU A 252 15.81 7.41 -0.11
C GLU A 252 16.04 6.61 1.17
N ALA A 253 17.29 6.21 1.44
CA ALA A 253 17.64 5.50 2.67
C ALA A 253 17.36 6.35 3.91
N THR A 254 17.67 7.65 3.88
CA THR A 254 17.37 8.57 4.98
C THR A 254 15.88 8.70 5.22
N ALA A 255 15.11 8.86 4.15
CA ALA A 255 13.65 8.92 4.20
C ALA A 255 13.04 7.64 4.82
N LEU A 256 13.50 6.48 4.37
CA LEU A 256 13.03 5.18 4.88
C LEU A 256 13.45 4.92 6.33
N MET A 257 14.64 5.37 6.76
CA MET A 257 15.07 5.24 8.16
C MET A 257 14.11 5.98 9.11
N THR A 258 13.68 7.20 8.76
CA THR A 258 12.69 7.94 9.56
C THR A 258 11.36 7.17 9.68
N VAL A 259 10.90 6.56 8.59
CA VAL A 259 9.66 5.76 8.58
C VAL A 259 9.82 4.48 9.41
N LEU A 260 10.96 3.80 9.31
CA LEU A 260 11.24 2.60 10.11
C LEU A 260 11.32 2.92 11.61
N ASP A 261 11.90 4.06 11.99
CA ASP A 261 11.93 4.50 13.39
C ASP A 261 10.51 4.69 13.95
N ASP A 262 9.59 5.25 13.16
CA ASP A 262 8.20 5.42 13.57
C ASP A 262 7.46 4.07 13.62
N ILE A 263 7.73 3.16 12.68
CA ILE A 263 7.23 1.77 12.75
C ILE A 263 7.73 1.11 14.03
N PHE A 264 9.02 1.22 14.35
CA PHE A 264 9.59 0.63 15.57
C PHE A 264 8.99 1.21 16.84
N ALA A 265 8.74 2.51 16.86
CA ALA A 265 8.15 3.19 17.99
C ALA A 265 6.73 2.68 18.34
N VAL A 266 5.98 2.21 17.33
CA VAL A 266 4.57 1.79 17.48
C VAL A 266 4.43 0.27 17.50
N VAL A 267 5.10 -0.45 16.59
CA VAL A 267 4.88 -1.88 16.36
C VAL A 267 5.67 -2.77 17.32
N LEU A 268 6.91 -2.41 17.67
CA LEU A 268 7.72 -3.25 18.59
C LEU A 268 7.08 -3.40 19.98
N PRO A 269 6.54 -2.34 20.63
CA PRO A 269 5.91 -2.46 21.94
C PRO A 269 4.69 -3.37 21.96
N LEU A 270 4.01 -3.52 20.83
CA LEU A 270 2.79 -4.34 20.75
C LEU A 270 3.10 -5.83 20.87
N ASN A 271 4.35 -6.28 20.65
CA ASN A 271 4.76 -7.70 20.71
C ASN A 271 3.86 -8.66 19.90
N LEU A 272 3.07 -8.14 18.95
CA LEU A 272 2.01 -8.89 18.27
C LEU A 272 2.54 -9.82 17.17
N VAL A 273 3.82 -9.71 16.78
CA VAL A 273 4.33 -10.41 15.59
C VAL A 273 5.73 -10.96 15.81
N SER A 274 5.92 -12.25 15.50
CA SER A 274 7.17 -13.00 15.58
C SER A 274 8.28 -12.56 14.62
N ASN A 275 8.03 -11.54 13.77
CA ASN A 275 8.82 -11.25 12.57
C ASN A 275 9.48 -9.85 12.58
N CYS A 276 9.55 -9.17 13.73
CA CYS A 276 10.22 -7.87 13.84
C CYS A 276 11.73 -7.91 13.53
N SER A 277 12.34 -9.10 13.49
CA SER A 277 13.74 -9.30 13.09
C SER A 277 14.04 -8.78 11.68
N ASP A 278 13.13 -8.96 10.72
CA ASP A 278 13.35 -8.49 9.35
C ASP A 278 13.36 -6.97 9.25
N ALA A 279 12.52 -6.32 10.05
CA ALA A 279 12.50 -4.86 10.15
C ALA A 279 13.83 -4.30 10.68
N ILE A 280 14.39 -4.93 11.71
CA ILE A 280 15.70 -4.56 12.27
C ILE A 280 16.84 -4.80 11.25
N ILE A 281 16.77 -5.88 10.48
CA ILE A 281 17.76 -6.15 9.42
C ILE A 281 17.64 -5.12 8.29
N ALA A 282 16.42 -4.74 7.89
CA ALA A 282 16.20 -3.69 6.91
C ALA A 282 16.81 -2.36 7.39
N TYR A 283 16.59 -2.01 8.66
CA TYR A 283 17.17 -0.83 9.28
C TYR A 283 18.71 -0.84 9.24
N SER A 284 19.34 -1.92 9.70
CA SER A 284 20.80 -2.10 9.64
C SER A 284 21.34 -2.03 8.21
N SER A 285 20.58 -2.52 7.23
CA SER A 285 20.99 -2.41 5.82
C SER A 285 21.01 -0.96 5.34
N LEU A 286 20.03 -0.14 5.73
CA LEU A 286 19.95 1.28 5.35
C LEU A 286 21.04 2.13 6.02
N THR A 287 21.44 1.83 7.26
CA THR A 287 22.53 2.55 7.96
C THR A 287 23.89 2.33 7.29
N THR A 288 24.03 1.29 6.45
CA THR A 288 25.24 1.11 5.62
C THR A 288 25.30 2.06 4.42
N ILE A 289 24.15 2.53 3.93
CA ILE A 289 24.02 3.35 2.72
C ILE A 289 24.14 4.84 3.03
N SER A 290 23.53 5.30 4.12
CA SER A 290 23.54 6.71 4.54
C SER A 290 24.02 6.84 5.97
N LEU A 291 24.68 7.97 6.30
CA LEU A 291 24.93 8.31 7.69
C LEU A 291 23.56 8.44 8.39
N PRO A 292 23.33 7.69 9.48
CA PRO A 292 21.97 7.53 9.95
C PRO A 292 21.55 8.73 10.80
N VAL A 293 20.41 9.31 10.45
CA VAL A 293 19.63 10.16 11.36
C VAL A 293 18.76 9.21 12.18
N CYS A 294 19.36 8.55 13.15
CA CYS A 294 18.65 7.64 14.03
C CYS A 294 17.78 8.43 15.02
N SER A 295 16.51 8.08 15.15
CA SER A 295 15.69 8.56 16.25
C SER A 295 16.04 7.81 17.54
N LEU A 296 16.35 8.56 18.61
CA LEU A 296 16.52 7.99 19.95
C LEU A 296 15.29 7.14 20.36
N ARG A 297 14.08 7.53 19.94
CA ARG A 297 12.85 6.79 20.22
C ARG A 297 12.87 5.40 19.55
N GLY A 298 13.25 5.33 18.27
CA GLY A 298 13.36 4.07 17.53
C GLY A 298 14.42 3.14 18.15
N LEU A 299 15.57 3.70 18.52
CA LEU A 299 16.65 2.95 19.17
C LEU A 299 16.25 2.42 20.56
N ARG A 300 15.53 3.22 21.37
CA ARG A 300 14.97 2.73 22.65
C ARG A 300 14.01 1.57 22.41
N SER A 301 13.13 1.65 21.41
CA SER A 301 12.25 0.52 21.06
C SER A 301 13.03 -0.72 20.62
N MET A 302 14.12 -0.55 19.85
CA MET A 302 14.99 -1.66 19.45
C MET A 302 15.69 -2.32 20.65
N VAL A 303 16.18 -1.52 21.61
CA VAL A 303 16.76 -2.03 22.85
C VAL A 303 15.70 -2.76 23.70
N ASN A 304 14.50 -2.20 23.83
CA ASN A 304 13.40 -2.84 24.55
C ASN A 304 12.99 -4.16 23.91
N PHE A 305 12.98 -4.24 22.58
CA PHE A 305 12.78 -5.49 21.85
C PHE A 305 13.92 -6.48 22.12
N MET A 306 15.18 -6.03 22.04
CA MET A 306 16.34 -6.87 22.32
C MET A 306 16.26 -7.47 23.73
N THR A 307 15.93 -6.68 24.74
CA THR A 307 15.87 -7.14 26.13
C THR A 307 14.67 -8.03 26.40
N SER A 308 13.49 -7.73 25.83
CA SER A 308 12.29 -8.56 25.98
C SER A 308 12.40 -9.90 25.25
N GLN A 309 13.12 -9.92 24.13
CA GLN A 309 13.30 -11.08 23.26
C GLN A 309 14.66 -11.76 23.41
N TRP A 310 15.52 -11.29 24.32
CA TRP A 310 15.92 -12.08 25.49
C TRP A 310 16.11 -13.55 25.20
N ASP A 311 15.56 -14.40 26.04
CA ASP A 311 15.68 -15.86 25.95
C ASP A 311 14.82 -16.56 24.89
N GLU A 312 14.27 -15.81 23.94
CA GLU A 312 13.44 -16.37 22.87
C GLU A 312 14.26 -16.88 21.67
N ILE A 313 14.03 -18.14 21.32
CA ILE A 313 14.58 -18.77 20.12
C ILE A 313 13.68 -18.41 18.94
N GLY A 314 14.27 -17.84 17.89
CA GLY A 314 13.60 -17.55 16.64
C GLY A 314 13.54 -18.78 15.73
N TYR A 315 12.45 -18.91 14.99
CA TYR A 315 12.35 -19.86 13.88
C TYR A 315 12.45 -19.07 12.58
N LEU A 316 13.62 -19.05 11.93
CA LEU A 316 13.74 -18.60 10.56
C LEU A 316 13.66 -19.82 9.64
N TRP A 317 12.56 -19.95 8.88
CA TRP A 317 12.46 -20.75 7.66
C TRP A 317 12.94 -22.21 7.77
N ASP A 318 12.10 -23.09 8.31
CA ASP A 318 12.12 -24.55 8.15
C ASP A 318 13.48 -25.28 8.31
N ARG A 319 14.46 -24.62 8.93
CA ARG A 319 15.74 -25.19 9.32
C ARG A 319 16.03 -24.78 10.76
N PRO A 320 16.38 -25.72 11.64
CA PRO A 320 16.79 -25.42 12.99
C PRO A 320 18.21 -24.84 12.96
N LYS A 321 18.33 -23.55 12.66
CA LYS A 321 19.45 -22.77 13.17
C LYS A 321 18.93 -22.08 14.43
N ASN A 322 19.45 -22.49 15.58
CA ASN A 322 19.19 -21.85 16.87
C ASN A 322 19.69 -20.41 16.80
N PHE A 323 18.86 -19.50 16.32
CA PHE A 323 19.15 -18.07 16.29
C PHE A 323 18.23 -17.40 17.28
N TYR A 324 18.75 -16.51 18.12
CA TYR A 324 17.91 -15.83 19.08
C TYR A 324 17.23 -14.63 18.45
N ARG A 325 16.00 -14.34 18.87
CA ARG A 325 15.22 -13.23 18.32
C ARG A 325 15.86 -11.87 18.56
N SER A 326 16.67 -11.74 19.62
CA SER A 326 17.41 -10.51 19.95
C SER A 326 18.70 -10.31 19.15
N ASP A 327 19.24 -11.33 18.49
CA ASP A 327 20.52 -11.24 17.78
C ASP A 327 20.55 -10.17 16.66
N PRO A 328 19.49 -9.96 15.85
CA PRO A 328 19.45 -8.87 14.87
C PRO A 328 19.60 -7.49 15.52
N ALA A 329 18.97 -7.29 16.69
CA ALA A 329 19.06 -6.03 17.43
C ALA A 329 20.48 -5.80 17.96
N CYS A 330 21.11 -6.84 18.51
CA CYS A 330 22.51 -6.78 18.95
C CYS A 330 23.45 -6.34 17.80
N ARG A 331 23.26 -6.92 16.60
CA ARG A 331 24.08 -6.58 15.41
C ARG A 331 23.84 -5.15 14.94
N ALA A 332 22.58 -4.75 14.81
CA ALA A 332 22.23 -3.38 14.41
C ALA A 332 22.82 -2.35 15.40
N LEU A 333 22.70 -2.59 16.70
CA LEU A 333 23.28 -1.72 17.73
C LEU A 333 24.81 -1.72 17.69
N THR A 334 25.45 -2.87 17.43
CA THR A 334 26.91 -2.95 17.23
C THR A 334 27.36 -2.01 16.12
N ASP A 335 26.70 -2.06 14.96
CA ASP A 335 27.07 -1.24 13.80
C ASP A 335 26.93 0.26 14.09
N LEU A 336 25.88 0.65 14.82
CA LEU A 336 25.63 2.05 15.20
C LEU A 336 26.66 2.55 16.23
N LEU A 337 26.97 1.73 17.24
CA LEU A 337 27.97 2.05 18.25
C LEU A 337 29.37 2.17 17.63
N ALA A 338 29.75 1.23 16.77
CA ALA A 338 31.04 1.25 16.08
C ALA A 338 31.22 2.47 15.15
N ARG A 339 30.11 3.09 14.72
CA ARG A 339 30.10 4.32 13.93
C ARG A 339 30.02 5.59 14.79
N HIS A 340 30.08 5.47 16.11
CA HIS A 340 30.01 6.57 17.06
C HIS A 340 28.73 7.41 16.96
N ILE A 341 27.58 6.78 16.67
CA ILE A 341 26.29 7.48 16.59
C ILE A 341 25.81 7.86 18.00
N PRO A 342 25.70 9.15 18.36
CA PRO A 342 25.43 9.59 19.73
C PRO A 342 24.14 8.99 20.32
N GLU A 343 23.07 8.92 19.53
CA GLU A 343 21.78 8.41 19.96
C GLU A 343 21.83 6.93 20.34
N ALA A 344 22.73 6.14 19.72
CA ALA A 344 22.94 4.75 20.08
C ALA A 344 23.62 4.61 21.44
N TYR A 345 24.61 5.46 21.75
CA TYR A 345 25.22 5.51 23.08
C TYR A 345 24.21 5.94 24.14
N THR A 346 23.40 6.96 23.86
CA THR A 346 22.35 7.42 24.76
C THR A 346 21.34 6.30 25.03
N ALA A 347 20.82 5.64 23.99
CA ALA A 347 19.90 4.52 24.15
C ALA A 347 20.52 3.37 24.95
N PHE A 348 21.79 3.04 24.71
CA PHE A 348 22.50 1.97 25.41
C PHE A 348 22.69 2.27 26.90
N LEU A 349 23.03 3.53 27.22
CA LEU A 349 23.22 4.00 28.59
C LEU A 349 21.90 4.08 29.36
N GLU A 350 20.89 4.73 28.79
CA GLU A 350 19.60 4.95 29.45
C GLU A 350 18.84 3.65 29.75
N ASN A 351 18.97 2.65 28.88
CA ASN A 351 18.38 1.33 29.08
C ASN A 351 19.25 0.39 29.92
N GLN A 352 20.36 0.90 30.49
CA GLN A 352 21.25 0.14 31.38
C GLN A 352 21.72 -1.19 30.76
N CYS A 353 22.04 -1.18 29.46
CA CYS A 353 22.32 -2.40 28.69
C CYS A 353 23.43 -3.25 29.32
N LEU A 354 24.50 -2.65 29.85
CA LEU A 354 25.57 -3.42 30.52
C LEU A 354 25.09 -4.17 31.76
N GLN A 355 24.23 -3.54 32.58
CA GLN A 355 23.67 -4.17 33.76
C GLN A 355 22.70 -5.29 33.38
N PHE A 356 21.88 -5.06 32.34
CA PHE A 356 21.03 -6.10 31.78
C PHE A 356 21.86 -7.31 31.33
N LEU A 357 22.88 -7.10 30.49
CA LEU A 357 23.74 -8.15 29.95
C LEU A 357 24.49 -8.92 31.05
N GLY A 358 24.93 -8.23 32.11
CA GLY A 358 25.60 -8.86 33.26
C GLY A 358 24.69 -9.77 34.10
N ASN A 359 23.38 -9.60 34.02
CA ASN A 359 22.38 -10.36 34.79
C ASN A 359 21.68 -11.47 33.99
N HIS A 360 21.95 -11.60 32.69
CA HIS A 360 21.27 -12.56 31.81
C HIS A 360 22.24 -13.57 31.21
N THR A 361 21.69 -14.60 30.58
CA THR A 361 22.48 -15.64 29.92
C THR A 361 23.38 -15.03 28.85
N PHE A 362 24.66 -15.42 28.86
CA PHE A 362 25.64 -14.96 27.90
C PHE A 362 25.24 -15.27 26.46
N ARG A 363 25.51 -14.32 25.56
CA ARG A 363 25.27 -14.46 24.11
C ARG A 363 26.45 -13.97 23.31
N GLU A 364 26.85 -14.76 22.33
CA GLU A 364 27.94 -14.39 21.44
C GLU A 364 27.67 -13.08 20.69
N ALA A 365 26.43 -12.85 20.26
CA ALA A 365 26.04 -11.63 19.54
C ALA A 365 26.19 -10.33 20.36
N SER A 366 26.24 -10.40 21.70
CA SER A 366 26.41 -9.21 22.55
C SER A 366 27.87 -8.79 22.76
N VAL A 367 28.82 -9.70 22.54
CA VAL A 367 30.26 -9.44 22.67
C VAL A 367 30.72 -8.27 21.77
N PRO A 368 30.47 -8.29 20.44
CA PRO A 368 30.91 -7.19 19.59
C PRO A 368 30.18 -5.88 19.93
N MET A 369 28.92 -5.96 20.37
CA MET A 369 28.15 -4.79 20.79
C MET A 369 28.77 -4.10 22.00
N VAL A 370 29.12 -4.86 23.04
CA VAL A 370 29.79 -4.33 24.23
C VAL A 370 31.18 -3.81 23.89
N SER A 371 31.91 -4.51 23.03
CA SER A 371 33.22 -4.05 22.56
C SER A 371 33.13 -2.71 21.84
N ALA A 372 32.12 -2.52 20.98
CA ALA A 372 31.90 -1.27 20.25
C ALA A 372 31.46 -0.11 21.16
N TYR A 373 30.75 -0.40 22.26
CA TYR A 373 30.39 0.61 23.25
C TYR A 373 31.59 1.11 24.07
N ILE A 374 32.55 0.24 24.36
CA ILE A 374 33.73 0.57 25.19
C ILE A 374 34.85 1.23 24.39
N ALA A 375 34.99 0.87 23.11
CA ALA A 375 35.98 1.42 22.18
C ALA A 375 35.70 2.89 21.85
#